data_AF-A0A376G4Z7-F1
#
_entry.id   AF-A0A376G4Z7-F1
#
_cell.length_a   1.000
_cell.length_b   1.000
_cell.length_c   1.000
_cell.angle_alpha   90.00
_cell.angle_beta   90.00
_cell.angle_gamma   90.00
#
_symmetry.space_group_name_H-M   'P 1'
#
loop_
_entity.id
_entity.type
_entity.pdbx_description
1 polymer ?
#
loop_
_entity_poly.entity_id
_entity_poly.type
_entity_poly.pdbx_seq_one_letter_code
_entity_poly.pdbx_strand_id
1 'polypeptide(L)'
;MSQLFRKKSVESILAESAKNTSTMKRTLGVRDLIGFGIAAIVGAGIFSTIGRASFEGGPAVIFLFIFTAIACGFTAFAYAEFASLVPVSGSAYTYSYVAFGELFAWVIGWALIMEYAIGNIVLAISWSDYFTTLLSGMGLHLPEWMTMDYFTAREGFEFVSNELAKGKTLEGIANSPYAQEIPKYLAFKDAPYLGFNLVVDIPALIITFLITALVYRGINESRKASNAMVVLKLAVVLLVIVVGAFYVNPDNWNPFAPNGVGGVLAGVSSVFYAYIGFDAISTTAEECKDPKRDLPRGIFASIIICTVLYVLIALVITGMVHYSELNVGDPLAYVFDKIQDLKWLAGIIAFSAVVAMASVFIVFQIGQPRIWMTMSRDGLLPKKFSTIHPKFKTPSFATIFTGFVVGIPILFTDLELVVDACSIGTLFAFVLVCVAVLRMDADPNAKRGNFKTPFINAKYIMPIVTAVIVFLCATTFKDDSIDFFTNKPQPMPVEHFVSSLTPKELKDSYTTINELTGSEIEFLDDYLAQLSPEQYKSTLSKLPVYEDKKMEKGWDVFKHKIPMILFLMIYVFMVVRTFFKRTSIIPLAGMLCCFYMMAQLGLKNWMIFLIWIAIGLTIYFTYGYKHSKLRNI
;
A
#
# COMPACT_ATOMS: atom_id res chain seq x y z
N MET A 1 5.30 26.38 -24.78
CA MET A 1 4.84 25.05 -24.29
C MET A 1 5.64 23.85 -24.81
N SER A 2 6.32 23.90 -25.98
CA SER A 2 7.06 22.75 -26.54
C SER A 2 8.28 22.30 -25.72
N GLN A 3 8.90 23.21 -24.95
CA GLN A 3 10.12 22.90 -24.19
C GLN A 3 9.91 22.09 -22.89
N LEU A 4 8.68 21.91 -22.41
CA LEU A 4 8.38 21.15 -21.18
C LEU A 4 8.15 19.65 -21.41
N PHE A 5 7.87 19.24 -22.65
CA PHE A 5 7.50 17.87 -23.01
C PHE A 5 8.56 17.20 -23.91
N ARG A 6 9.84 17.45 -23.62
CA ARG A 6 10.98 16.86 -24.35
C ARG A 6 10.96 15.35 -24.21
N LYS A 7 10.99 14.63 -25.32
CA LYS A 7 10.91 13.15 -25.33
C LYS A 7 12.27 12.54 -25.60
N LYS A 8 12.53 11.39 -24.98
CA LYS A 8 13.62 10.51 -25.42
C LYS A 8 13.10 9.58 -26.50
N SER A 9 13.87 9.41 -27.58
CA SER A 9 13.56 8.39 -28.58
C SER A 9 13.92 7.00 -28.05
N VAL A 10 13.24 5.97 -28.54
CA VAL A 10 13.56 4.58 -28.20
C VAL A 10 14.99 4.25 -28.62
N GLU A 11 15.43 4.79 -29.76
CA GLU A 11 16.79 4.58 -30.29
C GLU A 11 17.87 5.16 -29.37
N SER A 12 17.66 6.36 -28.82
CA SER A 12 18.64 6.98 -27.94
C SER A 12 18.76 6.22 -26.62
N ILE A 13 17.65 5.75 -26.07
CA ILE A 13 17.61 4.94 -24.85
C ILE A 13 18.36 3.61 -25.05
N LEU A 14 18.09 2.91 -26.17
CA LEU A 14 18.77 1.65 -26.48
C LEU A 14 20.27 1.87 -26.72
N ALA A 15 20.67 2.96 -27.37
CA ALA A 15 22.07 3.30 -27.58
C ALA A 15 22.80 3.68 -26.27
N GLU A 16 22.14 4.40 -25.35
CA GLU A 16 22.65 4.69 -24.01
C GLU A 16 22.81 3.41 -23.19
N SER A 17 21.83 2.51 -23.23
CA SER A 17 21.93 1.21 -22.56
C SER A 17 23.08 0.38 -23.13
N ALA A 18 23.21 0.28 -24.46
CA ALA A 18 24.29 -0.45 -25.15
C ALA A 18 25.71 0.03 -24.75
N LYS A 19 25.91 1.34 -24.62
CA LYS A 19 27.20 1.91 -24.16
C LYS A 19 27.53 1.54 -22.71
N ASN A 20 26.50 1.31 -21.88
CA ASN A 20 26.65 0.92 -20.49
C ASN A 20 26.65 -0.60 -20.28
N THR A 21 26.33 -1.42 -21.29
CA THR A 21 26.14 -2.89 -21.16
C THR A 21 27.43 -3.71 -21.13
N SER A 22 28.61 -3.11 -20.95
CA SER A 22 29.86 -3.87 -20.90
C SER A 22 29.99 -4.82 -19.68
N THR A 23 28.99 -4.89 -18.79
CA THR A 23 29.10 -5.60 -17.51
C THR A 23 27.99 -6.59 -17.13
N MET A 24 26.77 -6.56 -17.71
CA MET A 24 25.66 -7.42 -17.23
C MET A 24 25.37 -8.62 -18.14
N LYS A 25 25.45 -9.84 -17.58
CA LYS A 25 25.13 -11.09 -18.29
C LYS A 25 23.62 -11.35 -18.31
N ARG A 26 23.05 -11.61 -19.50
CA ARG A 26 21.64 -12.01 -19.68
C ARG A 26 21.44 -13.48 -19.28
N THR A 27 21.04 -13.72 -18.04
CA THR A 27 20.91 -15.07 -17.48
C THR A 27 19.50 -15.43 -17.04
N LEU A 28 18.62 -14.45 -16.80
CA LEU A 28 17.30 -14.68 -16.23
C LEU A 28 16.33 -15.22 -17.30
N GLY A 29 15.67 -16.33 -17.01
CA GLY A 29 14.55 -16.85 -17.80
C GLY A 29 13.22 -16.71 -17.05
N VAL A 30 12.14 -17.26 -17.63
CA VAL A 30 10.78 -17.18 -17.06
C VAL A 30 10.71 -17.61 -15.61
N ARG A 31 11.31 -18.76 -15.24
CA ARG A 31 11.24 -19.29 -13.86
C ARG A 31 11.93 -18.37 -12.86
N ASP A 32 13.06 -17.78 -13.24
CA ASP A 32 13.78 -16.83 -12.39
C ASP A 32 12.95 -15.56 -12.18
N LEU A 33 12.27 -15.08 -13.22
CA LEU A 33 11.41 -13.90 -13.16
C LEU A 33 10.14 -14.14 -12.33
N ILE A 34 9.55 -15.34 -12.41
CA ILE A 34 8.43 -15.73 -11.55
C ILE A 34 8.91 -15.75 -10.09
N GLY A 35 10.05 -16.40 -9.81
CA GLY A 35 10.63 -16.43 -8.48
C GLY A 35 10.91 -15.03 -7.94
N PHE A 36 11.50 -14.15 -8.76
CA PHE A 36 11.75 -12.74 -8.42
C PHE A 36 10.45 -11.96 -8.19
N GLY A 37 9.43 -12.16 -9.03
CA GLY A 37 8.12 -11.54 -8.88
C GLY A 37 7.46 -11.91 -7.56
N ILE A 38 7.43 -13.22 -7.24
CA ILE A 38 6.95 -13.70 -5.95
C ILE A 38 7.81 -13.15 -4.81
N ALA A 39 9.14 -13.07 -4.99
CA ALA A 39 10.03 -12.49 -3.98
C ALA A 39 9.66 -11.06 -3.64
N ALA A 40 9.31 -10.26 -4.66
CA ALA A 40 9.00 -8.85 -4.53
C ALA A 40 7.58 -8.61 -3.99
N ILE A 41 6.60 -9.44 -4.38
CA ILE A 41 5.20 -9.30 -4.01
C ILE A 41 4.94 -9.86 -2.59
N VAL A 42 5.45 -11.07 -2.29
CA VAL A 42 5.21 -11.76 -1.02
C VAL A 42 6.13 -11.20 0.08
N GLY A 43 5.61 -10.21 0.81
CA GLY A 43 6.26 -9.51 1.92
C GLY A 43 5.24 -8.96 2.94
N ALA A 44 5.42 -7.70 3.37
CA ALA A 44 4.58 -7.07 4.40
C ALA A 44 3.08 -7.10 4.09
N GLY A 45 2.71 -7.13 2.80
CA GLY A 45 1.33 -7.30 2.37
C GLY A 45 0.59 -8.50 2.96
N ILE A 46 1.15 -9.70 2.79
CA ILE A 46 0.48 -10.94 3.21
C ILE A 46 0.71 -11.28 4.68
N PHE A 47 1.83 -10.82 5.25
CA PHE A 47 2.19 -11.16 6.63
C PHE A 47 1.70 -10.11 7.62
N SER A 48 1.52 -8.85 7.22
CA SER A 48 1.18 -7.74 8.14
C SER A 48 -0.11 -7.05 7.71
N THR A 49 -0.14 -6.39 6.54
CA THR A 49 -1.28 -5.53 6.17
C THR A 49 -2.60 -6.30 5.93
N ILE A 50 -2.54 -7.61 5.70
CA ILE A 50 -3.72 -8.46 5.58
C ILE A 50 -4.60 -8.45 6.85
N GLY A 51 -4.00 -8.30 8.03
CA GLY A 51 -4.72 -8.27 9.30
C GLY A 51 -5.64 -7.06 9.39
N ARG A 52 -5.10 -5.87 9.11
CA ARG A 52 -5.87 -4.62 8.99
C ARG A 52 -6.95 -4.71 7.91
N ALA A 53 -6.62 -5.22 6.73
CA ALA A 53 -7.60 -5.39 5.66
C ALA A 53 -8.77 -6.31 6.05
N SER A 54 -8.46 -7.40 6.77
CA SER A 54 -9.46 -8.31 7.31
C SER A 54 -10.25 -7.69 8.47
N PHE A 55 -9.64 -6.85 9.30
CA PHE A 55 -10.33 -6.11 10.35
C PHE A 55 -11.38 -5.15 9.77
N GLU A 56 -11.02 -4.40 8.73
CA GLU A 56 -11.92 -3.42 8.10
C GLU A 56 -13.00 -4.09 7.23
N GLY A 57 -12.59 -5.05 6.40
CA GLY A 57 -13.45 -5.68 5.39
C GLY A 57 -14.12 -6.98 5.83
N GLY A 58 -13.73 -7.54 6.97
CA GLY A 58 -14.09 -8.89 7.38
C GLY A 58 -13.62 -9.98 6.39
N PRO A 59 -14.26 -11.15 6.42
CA PRO A 59 -14.04 -12.23 5.44
C PRO A 59 -14.23 -11.79 3.98
N ALA A 60 -15.07 -10.79 3.72
CA ALA A 60 -15.32 -10.24 2.39
C ALA A 60 -14.12 -9.53 1.75
N VAL A 61 -13.03 -9.30 2.50
CA VAL A 61 -11.75 -8.78 1.96
C VAL A 61 -11.23 -9.60 0.78
N ILE A 62 -11.59 -10.88 0.66
CA ILE A 62 -11.23 -11.72 -0.50
C ILE A 62 -11.67 -11.11 -1.84
N PHE A 63 -12.83 -10.44 -1.86
CA PHE A 63 -13.33 -9.82 -3.08
C PHE A 63 -12.49 -8.61 -3.45
N LEU A 64 -11.99 -7.89 -2.46
CA LEU A 64 -11.02 -6.82 -2.68
C LEU A 64 -9.69 -7.37 -3.20
N PHE A 65 -9.18 -8.49 -2.66
CA PHE A 65 -7.98 -9.14 -3.22
C PHE A 65 -8.15 -9.54 -4.69
N ILE A 66 -9.31 -10.07 -5.06
CA ILE A 66 -9.63 -10.44 -6.45
C ILE A 66 -9.74 -9.19 -7.33
N PHE A 67 -10.46 -8.17 -6.87
CA PHE A 67 -10.61 -6.91 -7.60
C PHE A 67 -9.26 -6.23 -7.85
N THR A 68 -8.43 -6.13 -6.82
CA THR A 68 -7.09 -5.58 -6.90
C THR A 68 -6.20 -6.40 -7.84
N ALA A 69 -6.25 -7.74 -7.78
CA ALA A 69 -5.52 -8.60 -8.71
C ALA A 69 -5.90 -8.34 -10.17
N ILE A 70 -7.19 -8.16 -10.45
CA ILE A 70 -7.70 -7.84 -11.79
C ILE A 70 -7.18 -6.46 -12.25
N ALA A 71 -7.24 -5.44 -11.37
CA ALA A 71 -6.73 -4.11 -11.65
C ALA A 71 -5.21 -4.10 -11.93
N CYS A 72 -4.43 -4.82 -11.11
CA CYS A 72 -3.00 -5.04 -11.30
C CYS A 72 -2.74 -5.83 -12.59
N GLY A 73 -3.56 -6.83 -12.91
CA GLY A 73 -3.47 -7.61 -14.15
C GLY A 73 -3.67 -6.75 -15.41
N PHE A 74 -4.66 -5.85 -15.41
CA PHE A 74 -4.83 -4.88 -16.50
C PHE A 74 -3.64 -3.95 -16.65
N THR A 75 -3.10 -3.48 -15.53
CA THR A 75 -1.89 -2.64 -15.51
C THR A 75 -0.64 -3.41 -15.95
N ALA A 76 -0.54 -4.69 -15.59
CA ALA A 76 0.55 -5.58 -15.98
C ALA A 76 0.67 -5.74 -17.50
N PHE A 77 -0.45 -5.73 -18.24
CA PHE A 77 -0.41 -5.68 -19.70
C PHE A 77 0.31 -4.43 -20.21
N ALA A 78 0.03 -3.26 -19.62
CA ALA A 78 0.67 -2.01 -20.00
C ALA A 78 2.18 -2.03 -19.69
N TYR A 79 2.57 -2.54 -18.52
CA TYR A 79 3.98 -2.75 -18.18
C TYR A 79 4.68 -3.74 -19.12
N ALA A 80 4.04 -4.86 -19.43
CA ALA A 80 4.57 -5.88 -20.33
C ALA A 80 4.80 -5.33 -21.76
N GLU A 81 3.87 -4.51 -22.26
CA GLU A 81 4.01 -3.87 -23.56
C GLU A 81 5.19 -2.89 -23.60
N PHE A 82 5.31 -2.01 -22.60
CA PHE A 82 6.43 -1.08 -22.51
C PHE A 82 7.78 -1.77 -22.28
N ALA A 83 7.84 -2.76 -21.39
CA ALA A 83 9.05 -3.52 -21.12
C ALA A 83 9.54 -4.28 -22.37
N SER A 84 8.62 -4.72 -23.23
CA SER A 84 8.97 -5.35 -24.51
C SER A 84 9.44 -4.36 -25.58
N LEU A 85 9.00 -3.10 -25.50
CA LEU A 85 9.39 -2.02 -26.40
C LEU A 85 10.73 -1.39 -26.01
N VAL A 86 10.95 -1.15 -24.72
CA VAL A 86 12.13 -0.52 -24.16
C VAL A 86 12.73 -1.42 -23.06
N PRO A 87 13.43 -2.51 -23.44
CA PRO A 87 13.98 -3.49 -22.50
C PRO A 87 15.24 -2.96 -21.80
N VAL A 88 15.10 -1.87 -21.06
CA VAL A 88 16.17 -1.21 -20.31
C VAL A 88 15.76 -1.06 -18.85
N SER A 89 16.75 -0.92 -17.97
CA SER A 89 16.51 -0.69 -16.55
C SER A 89 16.00 0.74 -16.35
N GLY A 90 14.73 0.90 -15.96
CA GLY A 90 14.14 2.21 -15.71
C GLY A 90 12.63 2.24 -15.43
N SER A 91 11.93 1.12 -15.61
CA SER A 91 10.50 0.95 -15.27
C SER A 91 9.62 2.12 -15.80
N ALA A 92 8.55 2.47 -15.08
CA ALA A 92 7.57 3.47 -15.47
C ALA A 92 8.19 4.85 -15.80
N TYR A 93 9.26 5.26 -15.11
CA TYR A 93 9.97 6.51 -15.40
C TYR A 93 10.44 6.59 -16.87
N THR A 94 11.12 5.55 -17.35
CA THR A 94 11.62 5.52 -18.73
C THR A 94 10.49 5.42 -19.74
N TYR A 95 9.43 4.65 -19.43
CA TYR A 95 8.27 4.51 -20.30
C TYR A 95 7.56 5.85 -20.52
N SER A 96 7.43 6.65 -19.47
CA SER A 96 6.81 7.96 -19.53
C SER A 96 7.63 9.01 -20.27
N TYR A 97 8.96 8.88 -20.26
CA TYR A 97 9.85 9.70 -21.09
C TYR A 97 9.58 9.53 -22.58
N VAL A 98 9.24 8.30 -23.00
CA VAL A 98 8.89 7.97 -24.38
C VAL A 98 7.46 8.42 -24.70
N ALA A 99 6.51 8.14 -23.82
CA ALA A 99 5.09 8.41 -24.10
C ALA A 99 4.71 9.89 -24.01
N PHE A 100 5.11 10.57 -22.93
CA PHE A 100 4.66 11.91 -22.58
C PHE A 100 5.77 12.96 -22.65
N GLY A 101 6.99 12.60 -22.26
CA GLY A 101 8.14 13.50 -22.18
C GLY A 101 8.53 13.86 -20.75
N GLU A 102 9.54 14.72 -20.65
CA GLU A 102 10.32 14.99 -19.44
C GLU A 102 9.51 15.35 -18.20
N LEU A 103 8.56 16.29 -18.27
CA LEU A 103 7.78 16.70 -17.10
C LEU A 103 7.00 15.54 -16.49
N PHE A 104 6.32 14.74 -17.32
CA PHE A 104 5.54 13.58 -16.84
C PHE A 104 6.46 12.47 -16.34
N ALA A 105 7.59 12.25 -17.00
CA ALA A 105 8.59 11.32 -16.52
C ALA A 105 9.15 11.74 -15.16
N TRP A 106 9.43 13.02 -14.95
CA TRP A 106 9.82 13.54 -13.65
C TRP A 106 8.76 13.28 -12.58
N VAL A 107 7.50 13.63 -12.85
CA VAL A 107 6.39 13.45 -11.89
C VAL A 107 6.24 11.98 -11.50
N ILE A 108 6.35 11.06 -12.47
CA ILE A 108 6.29 9.62 -12.20
C ILE A 108 7.53 9.13 -11.45
N GLY A 109 8.73 9.53 -11.87
CA GLY A 109 9.96 9.17 -11.15
C GLY A 109 9.94 9.65 -9.69
N TRP A 110 9.41 10.84 -9.45
CA TRP A 110 9.24 11.40 -8.12
C TRP A 110 8.17 10.66 -7.29
N ALA A 111 7.08 10.20 -7.92
CA ALA A 111 6.10 9.33 -7.29
C ALA A 111 6.69 7.95 -6.95
N LEU A 112 7.49 7.34 -7.83
CA LEU A 112 8.19 6.08 -7.57
C LEU A 112 9.21 6.23 -6.44
N ILE A 113 9.92 7.36 -6.34
CA ILE A 113 10.83 7.61 -5.21
C ILE A 113 10.08 7.53 -3.87
N MET A 114 8.85 8.07 -3.81
CA MET A 114 7.98 7.97 -2.64
C MET A 114 7.55 6.52 -2.40
N GLU A 115 7.02 5.84 -3.41
CA GLU A 115 6.63 4.43 -3.33
C GLU A 115 7.74 3.57 -2.71
N TYR A 116 8.96 3.65 -3.23
CA TYR A 116 10.07 2.84 -2.73
C TYR A 116 10.55 3.29 -1.35
N ALA A 117 10.59 4.59 -1.07
CA ALA A 117 10.98 5.10 0.25
C ALA A 117 9.99 4.64 1.33
N ILE A 118 8.71 4.87 1.09
CA ILE A 118 7.64 4.54 2.03
C ILE A 118 7.44 3.02 2.11
N GLY A 119 7.57 2.29 1.00
CA GLY A 119 7.55 0.84 0.99
C GLY A 119 8.66 0.22 1.84
N ASN A 120 9.86 0.80 1.84
CA ASN A 120 10.96 0.40 2.73
C ASN A 120 10.66 0.67 4.21
N ILE A 121 9.94 1.77 4.53
CA ILE A 121 9.50 2.07 5.91
C ILE A 121 8.53 0.99 6.39
N VAL A 122 7.51 0.66 5.58
CA VAL A 122 6.56 -0.43 5.87
C VAL A 122 7.30 -1.75 6.13
N LEU A 123 8.25 -2.11 5.27
CA LEU A 123 9.03 -3.33 5.42
C LEU A 123 9.88 -3.35 6.69
N ALA A 124 10.40 -2.19 7.13
CA ALA A 124 11.18 -2.07 8.36
C ALA A 124 10.30 -2.25 9.61
N ILE A 125 9.14 -1.59 9.65
CA ILE A 125 8.18 -1.68 10.76
C ILE A 125 7.63 -3.10 10.86
N SER A 126 7.12 -3.67 9.76
CA SER A 126 6.63 -5.05 9.76
C SER A 126 7.73 -6.07 10.09
N TRP A 127 8.99 -5.81 9.71
CA TRP A 127 10.10 -6.67 10.14
C TRP A 127 10.33 -6.58 11.65
N SER A 128 10.21 -5.37 12.23
CA SER A 128 10.33 -5.13 13.66
C SER A 128 9.28 -5.89 14.45
N ASP A 129 7.99 -5.78 14.07
CA ASP A 129 6.88 -6.48 14.73
C ASP A 129 7.12 -7.99 14.80
N TYR A 130 7.48 -8.61 13.67
CA TYR A 130 7.76 -10.04 13.65
C TYR A 130 9.03 -10.42 14.41
N PHE A 131 10.03 -9.54 14.44
CA PHE A 131 11.27 -9.75 15.16
C PHE A 131 11.07 -9.67 16.68
N THR A 132 10.27 -8.72 17.17
CA THR A 132 9.94 -8.57 18.59
C THR A 132 9.04 -9.71 19.08
N THR A 133 8.09 -10.18 18.26
CA THR A 133 7.32 -11.41 18.54
C THR A 133 8.25 -12.63 18.63
N LEU A 134 9.18 -12.79 17.69
CA LEU A 134 10.14 -13.89 17.70
C LEU A 134 11.01 -13.87 18.97
N LEU A 135 11.53 -12.70 19.36
CA LEU A 135 12.31 -12.53 20.57
C LEU A 135 11.49 -12.86 21.83
N SER A 136 10.25 -12.38 21.90
CA SER A 136 9.32 -12.69 23.00
C SER A 136 9.05 -14.19 23.10
N GLY A 137 8.91 -14.89 21.97
CA GLY A 137 8.80 -16.35 21.92
C GLY A 137 10.05 -17.08 22.42
N MET A 138 11.22 -16.43 22.40
CA MET A 138 12.47 -16.93 22.99
C MET A 138 12.66 -16.52 24.47
N GLY A 139 11.70 -15.80 25.06
CA GLY A 139 11.79 -15.23 26.41
C GLY A 139 12.62 -13.95 26.52
N LEU A 140 12.97 -13.33 25.38
CA LEU A 140 13.67 -12.05 25.32
C LEU A 140 12.66 -10.93 25.06
N HIS A 141 12.27 -10.21 26.10
CA HIS A 141 11.35 -9.08 25.96
C HIS A 141 12.13 -7.77 25.84
N LEU A 142 11.96 -7.09 24.71
CA LEU A 142 12.43 -5.72 24.53
C LEU A 142 11.43 -4.75 25.19
N PRO A 143 11.89 -3.65 25.81
CA PRO A 143 11.00 -2.61 26.30
C PRO A 143 10.13 -2.04 25.16
N GLU A 144 8.84 -1.81 25.42
CA GLU A 144 7.88 -1.35 24.40
C GLU A 144 8.26 0.01 23.78
N TRP A 145 8.97 0.87 24.52
CA TRP A 145 9.45 2.15 23.98
C TRP A 145 10.50 1.98 22.86
N MET A 146 11.10 0.79 22.74
CA MET A 146 12.08 0.45 21.71
C MET A 146 11.47 -0.24 20.48
N THR A 147 10.17 -0.54 20.47
CA THR A 147 9.54 -1.44 19.48
C THR A 147 8.49 -0.74 18.60
N MET A 148 8.22 0.55 18.80
CA MET A 148 7.23 1.31 18.02
C MET A 148 7.63 2.77 17.84
N ASP A 149 6.89 3.50 17.00
CA ASP A 149 7.13 4.93 16.76
C ASP A 149 6.53 5.84 17.84
N TYR A 150 7.00 7.08 17.86
CA TYR A 150 6.59 8.09 18.85
C TYR A 150 5.11 8.46 18.81
N PHE A 151 4.51 8.62 17.63
CA PHE A 151 3.13 9.06 17.54
C PHE A 151 2.16 7.96 17.96
N THR A 152 2.40 6.73 17.54
CA THR A 152 1.61 5.57 17.97
C THR A 152 1.62 5.41 19.49
N ALA A 153 2.79 5.51 20.13
CA ALA A 153 2.88 5.43 21.59
C ALA A 153 2.18 6.61 22.28
N ARG A 154 2.29 7.82 21.74
CA ARG A 154 1.63 9.01 22.30
C ARG A 154 0.11 8.88 22.22
N GLU A 155 -0.44 8.41 21.11
CA GLU A 155 -1.88 8.21 20.93
C GLU A 155 -2.42 7.18 21.92
N GLY A 156 -1.75 6.02 22.06
CA GLY A 156 -2.14 5.03 23.05
C GLY A 156 -2.01 5.53 24.50
N PHE A 157 -1.01 6.36 24.79
CA PHE A 157 -0.88 7.01 26.09
C PHE A 157 -2.04 7.95 26.40
N GLU A 158 -2.42 8.80 25.45
CA GLU A 158 -3.55 9.72 25.58
C GLU A 158 -4.86 8.93 25.77
N PHE A 159 -5.10 7.89 24.97
CA PHE A 159 -6.28 7.03 25.07
C PHE A 159 -6.38 6.35 26.44
N VAL A 160 -5.37 5.56 26.82
CA VAL A 160 -5.40 4.80 28.08
C VAL A 160 -5.42 5.74 29.29
N SER A 161 -4.69 6.86 29.27
CA SER A 161 -4.73 7.83 30.37
C SER A 161 -6.12 8.44 30.55
N ASN A 162 -6.83 8.72 29.44
CA ASN A 162 -8.20 9.21 29.48
C ASN A 162 -9.17 8.14 30.05
N GLU A 163 -9.00 6.88 29.68
CA GLU A 163 -9.82 5.78 30.20
C GLU A 163 -9.57 5.52 31.69
N LEU A 164 -8.31 5.56 32.14
CA LEU A 164 -7.96 5.47 33.55
C LEU A 164 -8.53 6.65 34.36
N ALA A 165 -8.50 7.86 33.81
CA ALA A 165 -9.11 9.04 34.44
C ALA A 165 -10.64 8.91 34.59
N LYS A 166 -11.29 8.08 33.76
CA LYS A 166 -12.72 7.74 33.88
C LYS A 166 -13.00 6.65 34.94
N GLY A 167 -11.97 6.16 35.63
CA GLY A 167 -12.10 5.17 36.71
C GLY A 167 -11.96 3.71 36.25
N LYS A 168 -11.61 3.47 34.97
CA LYS A 168 -11.33 2.12 34.48
C LYS A 168 -9.99 1.61 35.00
N THR A 169 -9.82 0.29 35.01
CA THR A 169 -8.56 -0.36 35.36
C THR A 169 -7.81 -0.78 34.09
N LEU A 170 -6.49 -0.91 34.19
CA LEU A 170 -5.68 -1.46 33.09
C LEU A 170 -6.13 -2.88 32.71
N GLU A 171 -6.56 -3.67 33.68
CA GLU A 171 -7.07 -5.04 33.46
C GLU A 171 -8.42 -5.04 32.73
N GLY A 172 -9.30 -4.07 33.00
CA GLY A 172 -10.54 -3.90 32.23
C GLY A 172 -10.26 -3.55 30.76
N ILE A 173 -9.31 -2.63 30.53
CA ILE A 173 -8.86 -2.28 29.17
C ILE A 173 -8.20 -3.50 28.48
N ALA A 174 -7.47 -4.34 29.22
CA ALA A 174 -6.82 -5.52 28.66
C ALA A 174 -7.81 -6.59 28.19
N ASN A 175 -9.00 -6.61 28.78
CA ASN A 175 -10.07 -7.55 28.43
C ASN A 175 -11.11 -6.92 27.48
N SER A 176 -10.86 -5.72 26.97
CA SER A 176 -11.72 -5.04 26.01
C SER A 176 -11.11 -5.07 24.60
N PRO A 177 -11.86 -4.63 23.57
CA PRO A 177 -11.32 -4.47 22.22
C PRO A 177 -10.14 -3.50 22.11
N TYR A 178 -9.83 -2.75 23.17
CA TYR A 178 -8.70 -1.83 23.25
C TYR A 178 -7.45 -2.43 23.92
N ALA A 179 -7.39 -3.75 24.08
CA ALA A 179 -6.20 -4.43 24.63
C ALA A 179 -4.90 -4.03 23.91
N GLN A 180 -4.96 -3.78 22.59
CA GLN A 180 -3.83 -3.32 21.77
C GLN A 180 -3.29 -1.91 22.11
N GLU A 181 -4.03 -1.11 22.89
CA GLU A 181 -3.58 0.22 23.34
C GLU A 181 -2.65 0.14 24.55
N ILE A 182 -2.64 -0.99 25.28
CA ILE A 182 -1.81 -1.16 26.48
C ILE A 182 -0.31 -1.13 26.16
N PRO A 183 0.22 -1.89 25.17
CA PRO A 183 1.62 -1.81 24.81
C PRO A 183 2.04 -0.39 24.42
N LYS A 184 1.17 0.36 23.71
CA LYS A 184 1.41 1.75 23.33
C LYS A 184 1.48 2.69 24.53
N TYR A 185 0.58 2.53 25.50
CA TYR A 185 0.63 3.26 26.77
C TYR A 185 1.91 2.99 27.56
N LEU A 186 2.31 1.72 27.68
CA LEU A 186 3.56 1.33 28.36
C LEU A 186 4.79 1.88 27.63
N ALA A 187 4.80 1.83 26.30
CA ALA A 187 5.87 2.41 25.49
C ALA A 187 6.10 3.88 25.82
N PHE A 188 5.05 4.70 25.91
CA PHE A 188 5.22 6.11 26.22
C PHE A 188 5.51 6.38 27.70
N LYS A 189 4.88 5.62 28.60
CA LYS A 189 5.01 5.78 30.05
C LYS A 189 6.42 5.42 30.54
N ASP A 190 6.96 4.31 30.04
CA ASP A 190 8.25 3.77 30.47
C ASP A 190 9.42 4.31 29.62
N ALA A 191 9.13 5.21 28.67
CA ALA A 191 10.12 5.84 27.82
C ALA A 191 11.13 6.69 28.62
N PRO A 192 12.43 6.65 28.27
CA PRO A 192 13.42 7.56 28.83
C PRO A 192 13.09 9.03 28.53
N TYR A 193 13.10 9.89 29.55
CA TYR A 193 12.83 11.32 29.40
C TYR A 193 14.12 12.12 29.14
N LEU A 194 14.24 12.71 27.94
CA LEU A 194 15.37 13.55 27.52
C LEU A 194 14.89 14.98 27.14
N GLY A 195 13.90 15.50 27.88
CA GLY A 195 13.15 16.71 27.52
C GLY A 195 11.90 16.44 26.68
N PHE A 196 11.82 15.24 26.11
CA PHE A 196 10.63 14.58 25.58
C PHE A 196 10.76 13.06 25.87
N ASN A 197 9.67 12.31 25.80
CA ASN A 197 9.69 10.85 25.94
C ASN A 197 10.30 10.22 24.69
N LEU A 198 11.43 9.54 24.85
CA LEU A 198 12.12 8.87 23.74
C LEU A 198 11.46 7.53 23.44
N VAL A 199 10.58 7.51 22.44
CA VAL A 199 9.99 6.30 21.87
C VAL A 199 10.48 6.16 20.44
N VAL A 200 11.11 5.02 20.12
CA VAL A 200 11.72 4.79 18.81
C VAL A 200 11.72 3.29 18.48
N ASP A 201 11.36 2.93 17.26
CA ASP A 201 11.45 1.56 16.76
C ASP A 201 12.91 1.21 16.42
N ILE A 202 13.64 0.72 17.42
CA ILE A 202 15.07 0.41 17.32
C ILE A 202 15.31 -0.78 16.38
N PRO A 203 14.57 -1.90 16.44
CA PRO A 203 14.77 -2.99 15.49
C PRO A 203 14.54 -2.56 14.04
N ALA A 204 13.51 -1.75 13.73
CA ALA A 204 13.28 -1.21 12.38
C ALA A 204 14.44 -0.33 11.89
N LEU A 205 14.99 0.53 12.76
CA LEU A 205 16.16 1.32 12.44
C LEU A 205 17.40 0.45 12.16
N ILE A 206 17.65 -0.53 13.03
CA ILE A 206 18.80 -1.44 12.90
C ILE A 206 18.73 -2.18 11.56
N ILE A 207 17.60 -2.80 11.23
CA ILE A 207 17.47 -3.53 9.96
C ILE A 207 17.63 -2.59 8.77
N THR A 208 17.09 -1.37 8.84
CA THR A 208 17.24 -0.36 7.77
C THR A 208 18.71 -0.03 7.51
N PHE A 209 19.50 0.21 8.55
CA PHE A 209 20.94 0.49 8.41
C PHE A 209 21.72 -0.75 7.95
N LEU A 210 21.37 -1.95 8.44
CA LEU A 210 22.00 -3.20 8.02
C LEU A 210 21.76 -3.49 6.54
N ILE A 211 20.51 -3.38 6.07
CA ILE A 211 20.18 -3.57 4.65
C ILE A 211 20.82 -2.48 3.80
N THR A 212 20.85 -1.22 4.26
CA THR A 212 21.55 -0.13 3.56
C THR A 212 23.05 -0.41 3.41
N ALA A 213 23.72 -0.87 4.48
CA ALA A 213 25.13 -1.22 4.44
C ALA A 213 25.40 -2.42 3.52
N LEU A 214 24.50 -3.40 3.53
CA LEU A 214 24.56 -4.58 2.65
C LEU A 214 24.42 -4.18 1.17
N VAL A 215 23.43 -3.36 0.84
CA VAL A 215 23.22 -2.83 -0.53
C VAL A 215 24.39 -1.96 -0.97
N TYR A 216 24.95 -1.15 -0.07
CA TYR A 216 26.12 -0.32 -0.36
C TYR A 216 27.35 -1.14 -0.78
N ARG A 217 27.65 -2.24 -0.06
CA ARG A 217 28.78 -3.13 -0.35
C ARG A 217 28.62 -3.90 -1.66
N GLY A 218 27.41 -3.96 -2.19
CA GLY A 218 27.10 -4.58 -3.47
C GLY A 218 26.85 -6.08 -3.34
N ILE A 219 25.92 -6.56 -4.14
CA ILE A 219 25.29 -7.86 -3.92
C ILE A 219 25.43 -8.75 -5.16
N ASN A 220 26.62 -9.30 -5.37
CA ASN A 220 26.80 -10.38 -6.35
C ASN A 220 26.32 -11.74 -5.80
N GLU A 221 26.24 -11.90 -4.48
CA GLU A 221 25.85 -13.14 -3.79
C GLU A 221 24.32 -13.29 -3.60
N SER A 222 23.51 -12.22 -3.57
CA SER A 222 22.06 -12.34 -3.25
C SER A 222 21.26 -13.12 -4.27
N ARG A 223 21.70 -13.31 -5.52
CA ARG A 223 20.82 -14.00 -6.47
C ARG A 223 20.52 -15.44 -6.04
N LYS A 224 21.53 -16.15 -5.50
CA LYS A 224 21.34 -17.50 -4.95
C LYS A 224 20.61 -17.48 -3.61
N ALA A 225 20.96 -16.54 -2.73
CA ALA A 225 20.31 -16.39 -1.43
C ALA A 225 18.82 -16.01 -1.55
N SER A 226 18.48 -15.12 -2.47
CA SER A 226 17.12 -14.65 -2.73
C SER A 226 16.23 -15.79 -3.24
N ASN A 227 16.71 -16.63 -4.16
CA ASN A 227 15.94 -17.79 -4.62
C ASN A 227 15.64 -18.77 -3.47
N ALA A 228 16.58 -19.00 -2.55
CA ALA A 228 16.34 -19.82 -1.36
C ALA A 228 15.30 -19.17 -0.41
N MET A 229 15.39 -17.85 -0.20
CA MET A 229 14.42 -17.10 0.62
C MET A 229 13.00 -17.15 0.03
N VAL A 230 12.85 -17.16 -1.30
CA VAL A 230 11.54 -17.32 -1.96
C VAL A 230 10.94 -18.69 -1.69
N VAL A 231 11.73 -19.75 -1.79
CA VAL A 231 11.26 -21.11 -1.51
C VAL A 231 10.84 -21.24 -0.05
N LEU A 232 11.63 -20.70 0.89
CA LEU A 232 11.29 -20.70 2.31
C LEU A 232 9.95 -19.99 2.57
N LYS A 233 9.79 -18.75 2.10
CA LYS A 233 8.56 -17.98 2.36
C LYS A 233 7.32 -18.64 1.74
N LEU A 234 7.44 -19.23 0.54
CA LEU A 234 6.34 -19.96 -0.09
C LEU A 234 5.97 -21.23 0.67
N ALA A 235 6.97 -21.98 1.14
CA ALA A 235 6.73 -23.18 1.94
C ALA A 235 5.98 -22.86 3.24
N VAL A 236 6.35 -21.77 3.92
CA VAL A 236 5.69 -21.36 5.16
C VAL A 236 4.28 -20.82 4.89
N VAL A 237 4.09 -20.03 3.84
CA VAL A 237 2.74 -19.59 3.41
C VAL A 237 1.84 -20.78 3.12
N LEU A 238 2.32 -21.79 2.39
CA LEU A 238 1.55 -23.00 2.13
C LEU A 238 1.28 -23.80 3.41
N LEU A 239 2.24 -23.87 4.32
CA LEU A 239 2.06 -24.51 5.62
C LEU A 239 1.00 -23.78 6.47
N VAL A 240 0.98 -22.45 6.49
CA VAL A 240 -0.07 -21.65 7.14
C VAL A 240 -1.44 -21.99 6.55
N ILE A 241 -1.56 -22.03 5.22
CA ILE A 241 -2.83 -22.36 4.55
C ILE A 241 -3.28 -23.77 4.91
N VAL A 242 -2.40 -24.76 4.78
CA VAL A 242 -2.75 -26.18 4.95
C VAL A 242 -3.07 -26.49 6.40
N VAL A 243 -2.23 -26.05 7.35
CA VAL A 243 -2.47 -26.31 8.77
C VAL A 243 -3.66 -25.49 9.27
N GLY A 244 -3.70 -24.20 8.94
CA GLY A 244 -4.78 -23.31 9.38
C GLY A 244 -6.15 -23.73 8.87
N ALA A 245 -6.25 -24.32 7.67
CA ALA A 245 -7.50 -24.85 7.14
C ALA A 245 -8.19 -25.89 8.05
N PHE A 246 -7.44 -26.64 8.87
CA PHE A 246 -8.00 -27.60 9.83
C PHE A 246 -8.57 -26.94 11.10
N TYR A 247 -8.25 -25.67 11.35
CA TYR A 247 -8.68 -24.89 12.52
C TYR A 247 -9.67 -23.78 12.15
N VAL A 248 -10.16 -23.75 10.92
CA VAL A 248 -11.19 -22.80 10.49
C VAL A 248 -12.52 -23.16 11.16
N ASN A 249 -13.07 -22.20 11.91
CA ASN A 249 -14.44 -22.22 12.38
C ASN A 249 -15.30 -21.33 11.47
N PRO A 250 -16.26 -21.89 10.69
CA PRO A 250 -17.16 -21.11 9.84
C PRO A 250 -17.99 -20.04 10.56
N ASP A 251 -18.18 -20.15 11.89
CA ASP A 251 -18.88 -19.12 12.67
C ASP A 251 -18.16 -17.77 12.63
N ASN A 252 -16.82 -17.78 12.49
CA ASN A 252 -16.02 -16.56 12.36
C ASN A 252 -16.27 -15.84 11.03
N TRP A 253 -16.91 -16.50 10.06
CA TRP A 253 -17.32 -15.87 8.80
C TRP A 253 -18.70 -15.22 8.85
N ASN A 254 -19.36 -15.22 10.00
CA ASN A 254 -20.63 -14.54 10.19
C ASN A 254 -20.48 -13.37 11.19
N PRO A 255 -20.69 -12.11 10.75
CA PRO A 255 -21.08 -11.67 9.41
C PRO A 255 -19.91 -11.69 8.40
N PHE A 256 -20.20 -12.05 7.15
CA PHE A 256 -19.17 -12.16 6.10
C PHE A 256 -18.63 -10.79 5.65
N ALA A 257 -19.51 -9.78 5.64
CA ALA A 257 -19.19 -8.39 5.31
C ALA A 257 -19.74 -7.48 6.43
N PRO A 258 -19.08 -7.43 7.61
CA PRO A 258 -19.58 -6.72 8.80
C PRO A 258 -19.90 -5.26 8.52
N ASN A 259 -19.01 -4.59 7.78
CA ASN A 259 -19.07 -3.17 7.46
C ASN A 259 -19.59 -2.90 6.03
N GLY A 260 -20.24 -3.88 5.41
CA GLY A 260 -20.71 -3.81 4.03
C GLY A 260 -19.59 -3.52 3.01
N VAL A 261 -19.97 -2.96 1.85
CA VAL A 261 -19.03 -2.62 0.78
C VAL A 261 -18.06 -1.50 1.22
N GLY A 262 -18.52 -0.57 2.06
CA GLY A 262 -17.70 0.53 2.58
C GLY A 262 -16.48 0.03 3.35
N GLY A 263 -16.65 -0.90 4.29
CA GLY A 263 -15.52 -1.47 5.02
C GLY A 263 -14.61 -2.36 4.18
N VAL A 264 -15.17 -3.09 3.21
CA VAL A 264 -14.33 -3.83 2.24
C VAL A 264 -13.45 -2.86 1.44
N LEU A 265 -13.96 -1.67 1.08
CA LEU A 265 -13.21 -0.65 0.36
C LEU A 265 -12.26 0.16 1.26
N ALA A 266 -12.46 0.20 2.58
CA ALA A 266 -11.49 0.79 3.51
C ALA A 266 -10.14 0.05 3.45
N GLY A 267 -10.17 -1.29 3.30
CA GLY A 267 -8.97 -2.12 3.13
C GLY A 267 -8.21 -1.95 1.80
N VAL A 268 -8.64 -1.04 0.91
CA VAL A 268 -8.04 -0.86 -0.43
C VAL A 268 -6.53 -0.62 -0.36
N SER A 269 -6.04 0.25 0.52
CA SER A 269 -4.61 0.52 0.65
C SER A 269 -3.84 -0.72 1.11
N SER A 270 -4.33 -1.38 2.16
CA SER A 270 -3.74 -2.59 2.74
C SER A 270 -3.59 -3.72 1.72
N VAL A 271 -4.66 -3.97 0.96
CA VAL A 271 -4.68 -5.02 -0.08
C VAL A 271 -3.88 -4.61 -1.30
N PHE A 272 -3.95 -3.34 -1.72
CA PHE A 272 -3.19 -2.86 -2.87
C PHE A 272 -1.69 -2.92 -2.61
N TYR A 273 -1.26 -2.52 -1.42
CA TYR A 273 0.14 -2.63 -1.00
C TYR A 273 0.68 -4.05 -1.17
N ALA A 274 -0.13 -5.08 -0.87
CA ALA A 274 0.28 -6.47 -1.01
C ALA A 274 0.61 -6.90 -2.45
N TYR A 275 0.14 -6.16 -3.46
CA TYR A 275 0.43 -6.41 -4.87
C TYR A 275 1.57 -5.55 -5.44
N ILE A 276 2.10 -4.60 -4.67
CA ILE A 276 3.24 -3.79 -5.10
C ILE A 276 4.47 -4.69 -5.26
N GLY A 277 5.21 -4.51 -6.36
CA GLY A 277 6.45 -5.26 -6.64
C GLY A 277 6.44 -6.09 -7.92
N PHE A 278 5.29 -6.35 -8.56
CA PHE A 278 5.30 -7.01 -9.88
C PHE A 278 6.00 -6.15 -10.94
N ASP A 279 5.94 -4.82 -10.82
CA ASP A 279 6.60 -3.86 -11.70
C ASP A 279 8.12 -3.88 -11.51
N ALA A 280 8.62 -4.30 -10.35
CA ALA A 280 10.04 -4.48 -10.08
C ALA A 280 10.66 -5.52 -11.03
N ILE A 281 9.89 -6.51 -11.50
CA ILE A 281 10.32 -7.48 -12.52
C ILE A 281 10.83 -6.75 -13.77
N SER A 282 10.19 -5.65 -14.16
CA SER A 282 10.57 -4.88 -15.34
C SER A 282 11.93 -4.17 -15.21
N THR A 283 12.42 -3.95 -13.99
CA THR A 283 13.76 -3.40 -13.76
C THR A 283 14.88 -4.38 -14.13
N THR A 284 14.57 -5.67 -14.18
CA THR A 284 15.52 -6.75 -14.55
C THR A 284 15.56 -7.02 -16.05
N ALA A 285 14.92 -6.18 -16.87
CA ALA A 285 14.84 -6.36 -18.32
C ALA A 285 16.21 -6.51 -18.99
N GLU A 286 17.24 -5.83 -18.49
CA GLU A 286 18.60 -5.91 -19.05
C GLU A 286 19.32 -7.25 -18.73
N GLU A 287 18.89 -7.95 -17.69
CA GLU A 287 19.45 -9.24 -17.23
C GLU A 287 18.65 -10.44 -17.78
N CYS A 288 17.55 -10.19 -18.48
CA CYS A 288 16.65 -11.19 -19.04
C CYS A 288 17.12 -11.70 -20.41
N LYS A 289 17.03 -13.03 -20.62
CA LYS A 289 17.43 -13.71 -21.86
C LYS A 289 16.58 -13.26 -23.05
N ASP A 290 15.26 -13.35 -22.91
CA ASP A 290 14.29 -12.84 -23.88
C ASP A 290 13.27 -11.94 -23.14
N PRO A 291 13.60 -10.64 -22.97
CA PRO A 291 12.72 -9.70 -22.27
C PRO A 291 11.31 -9.63 -22.88
N LYS A 292 11.18 -9.90 -24.17
CA LYS A 292 9.92 -9.76 -24.90
C LYS A 292 8.92 -10.85 -24.56
N ARG A 293 9.40 -12.05 -24.26
CA ARG A 293 8.57 -13.21 -23.91
C ARG A 293 8.56 -13.48 -22.42
N ASP A 294 9.71 -13.37 -21.77
CA ASP A 294 9.90 -13.86 -20.42
C ASP A 294 9.38 -12.87 -19.36
N LEU A 295 9.50 -11.55 -19.59
CA LEU A 295 8.96 -10.54 -18.67
C LEU A 295 7.43 -10.62 -18.54
N PRO A 296 6.63 -10.62 -19.64
CA PRO A 296 5.18 -10.73 -19.52
C PRO A 296 4.76 -11.99 -18.76
N ARG A 297 5.36 -13.14 -19.10
CA ARG A 297 5.06 -14.42 -18.41
C ARG A 297 5.42 -14.38 -16.94
N GLY A 298 6.56 -13.78 -16.59
CA GLY A 298 6.97 -13.58 -15.20
C GLY A 298 5.96 -12.75 -14.42
N ILE A 299 5.57 -11.59 -14.94
CA ILE A 299 4.63 -10.67 -14.30
C ILE A 299 3.25 -11.32 -14.08
N PHE A 300 2.65 -11.92 -15.13
CA PHE A 300 1.32 -12.51 -14.99
C PHE A 300 1.31 -13.71 -14.05
N ALA A 301 2.29 -14.61 -14.19
CA ALA A 301 2.35 -15.79 -13.34
C ALA A 301 2.60 -15.42 -11.88
N SER A 302 3.44 -14.42 -11.57
CA SER A 302 3.64 -13.97 -10.19
C SER A 302 2.36 -13.39 -9.60
N ILE A 303 1.62 -12.54 -10.33
CA ILE A 303 0.35 -11.98 -9.85
C ILE A 303 -0.66 -13.10 -9.55
N ILE A 304 -0.87 -14.02 -10.51
CA ILE A 304 -1.85 -15.11 -10.35
C ILE A 304 -1.52 -15.99 -9.14
N ILE A 305 -0.24 -16.41 -9.01
CA ILE A 305 0.18 -17.25 -7.88
C ILE A 305 -0.03 -16.51 -6.56
N CYS A 306 0.38 -15.24 -6.47
CA CYS A 306 0.22 -14.46 -5.25
C CYS A 306 -1.26 -14.25 -4.90
N THR A 307 -2.12 -13.96 -5.88
CA THR A 307 -3.57 -13.81 -5.65
C THR A 307 -4.20 -15.06 -5.05
N VAL A 308 -3.86 -16.25 -5.56
CA VAL A 308 -4.38 -17.51 -5.00
C VAL A 308 -3.93 -17.66 -3.55
N LEU A 309 -2.65 -17.41 -3.26
CA LEU A 309 -2.13 -17.48 -1.89
C LEU A 309 -2.79 -16.45 -0.96
N TYR A 310 -3.02 -15.23 -1.43
CA TYR A 310 -3.61 -14.15 -0.63
C TYR A 310 -5.06 -14.43 -0.28
N VAL A 311 -5.86 -14.89 -1.25
CA VAL A 311 -7.26 -15.27 -1.01
C VAL A 311 -7.35 -16.45 -0.04
N LEU A 312 -6.50 -17.47 -0.21
CA LEU A 312 -6.49 -18.63 0.68
C LEU A 312 -6.08 -18.26 2.10
N ILE A 313 -5.05 -17.43 2.26
CA ILE A 313 -4.63 -16.96 3.59
C ILE A 313 -5.72 -16.09 4.23
N ALA A 314 -6.31 -15.15 3.50
CA ALA A 314 -7.38 -14.31 4.03
C ALA A 314 -8.56 -15.15 4.57
N LEU A 315 -8.98 -16.19 3.83
CA LEU A 315 -10.01 -17.13 4.28
C LEU A 315 -9.59 -17.91 5.53
N VAL A 316 -8.34 -18.38 5.57
CA VAL A 316 -7.83 -19.16 6.70
C VAL A 316 -7.74 -18.30 7.96
N ILE A 317 -7.15 -17.11 7.91
CA ILE A 317 -6.97 -16.28 9.12
C ILE A 317 -8.29 -15.76 9.66
N THR A 318 -9.21 -15.33 8.78
CA THR A 318 -10.56 -14.89 9.18
C THR A 318 -11.45 -16.05 9.59
N GLY A 319 -11.11 -17.28 9.20
CA GLY A 319 -11.80 -18.49 9.64
C GLY A 319 -11.28 -19.01 10.98
N MET A 320 -9.99 -18.83 11.29
CA MET A 320 -9.38 -19.27 12.55
C MET A 320 -9.73 -18.34 13.72
N VAL A 321 -9.71 -17.02 13.49
CA VAL A 321 -9.97 -15.99 14.51
C VAL A 321 -10.94 -14.96 13.96
N HIS A 322 -11.82 -14.45 14.83
CA HIS A 322 -12.79 -13.41 14.45
C HIS A 322 -12.08 -12.15 13.94
N TYR A 323 -12.63 -11.54 12.90
CA TYR A 323 -11.97 -10.46 12.15
C TYR A 323 -11.59 -9.24 13.01
N SER A 324 -12.33 -8.98 14.08
CA SER A 324 -12.10 -7.86 15.01
C SER A 324 -10.79 -7.95 15.77
N GLU A 325 -10.18 -9.14 15.87
CA GLU A 325 -8.89 -9.34 16.56
C GLU A 325 -7.69 -9.32 15.60
N LEU A 326 -7.90 -9.13 14.30
CA LEU A 326 -6.83 -9.25 13.29
C LEU A 326 -6.04 -7.96 13.07
N ASN A 327 -6.40 -6.85 13.73
CA ASN A 327 -5.67 -5.57 13.63
C ASN A 327 -4.42 -5.53 14.52
N VAL A 328 -3.50 -6.45 14.26
CA VAL A 328 -2.21 -6.60 14.96
C VAL A 328 -1.05 -6.48 13.95
N GLY A 329 0.17 -6.23 14.42
CA GLY A 329 1.34 -6.08 13.54
C GLY A 329 1.73 -7.36 12.78
N ASP A 330 1.50 -8.53 13.40
CA ASP A 330 1.93 -9.86 12.96
C ASP A 330 0.78 -10.90 12.90
N PRO A 331 -0.31 -10.63 12.15
CA PRO A 331 -1.55 -11.41 12.18
C PRO A 331 -1.36 -12.90 11.88
N LEU A 332 -0.42 -13.27 11.00
CA LEU A 332 -0.17 -14.69 10.70
C LEU A 332 0.46 -15.44 11.86
N ALA A 333 1.27 -14.80 12.72
CA ALA A 333 1.78 -15.45 13.92
C ALA A 333 0.70 -15.45 15.02
N TYR A 334 0.01 -14.32 15.18
CA TYR A 334 -1.03 -14.11 16.18
C TYR A 334 -2.14 -15.17 16.15
N VAL A 335 -2.70 -15.48 14.97
CA VAL A 335 -3.80 -16.46 14.88
C VAL A 335 -3.39 -17.87 15.30
N PHE A 336 -2.12 -18.23 15.17
CA PHE A 336 -1.61 -19.53 15.63
C PHE A 336 -1.22 -19.50 17.11
N ASP A 337 -0.83 -18.35 17.67
CA ASP A 337 -0.55 -18.22 19.10
C ASP A 337 -1.82 -18.32 19.96
N LYS A 338 -2.98 -17.90 19.41
CA LYS A 338 -4.29 -18.09 20.05
C LYS A 338 -4.71 -19.55 20.20
N ILE A 339 -4.10 -20.45 19.44
CA ILE A 339 -4.39 -21.88 19.48
C ILE A 339 -3.29 -22.58 20.28
N GLN A 340 -3.65 -23.08 21.47
CA GLN A 340 -2.69 -23.64 22.43
C GLN A 340 -1.78 -24.73 21.83
N ASP A 341 -2.32 -25.59 20.96
CA ASP A 341 -1.57 -26.67 20.30
C ASP A 341 -0.59 -26.20 19.21
N LEU A 342 -0.71 -24.95 18.74
CA LEU A 342 0.02 -24.42 17.59
C LEU A 342 0.99 -23.28 17.93
N LYS A 343 1.21 -22.98 19.21
CA LYS A 343 2.16 -21.91 19.62
C LYS A 343 3.57 -22.08 19.05
N TRP A 344 4.03 -23.33 18.91
CA TRP A 344 5.33 -23.62 18.27
C TRP A 344 5.36 -23.21 16.79
N LEU A 345 4.21 -23.29 16.11
CA LEU A 345 4.07 -22.93 14.71
C LEU A 345 4.09 -21.42 14.52
N ALA A 346 3.50 -20.65 15.45
CA ALA A 346 3.60 -19.19 15.48
C ALA A 346 5.07 -18.73 15.47
N GLY A 347 5.94 -19.38 16.26
CA GLY A 347 7.39 -19.08 16.26
C GLY A 347 8.08 -19.36 14.93
N ILE A 348 7.72 -20.45 14.23
CA ILE A 348 8.26 -20.76 12.89
C ILE A 348 7.78 -19.73 11.85
N ILE A 349 6.49 -19.37 11.91
CA ILE A 349 5.89 -18.36 11.03
C ILE A 349 6.59 -17.02 11.26
N ALA A 350 6.79 -16.62 12.52
CA ALA A 350 7.48 -15.38 12.86
C ALA A 350 8.92 -15.36 12.36
N PHE A 351 9.70 -16.43 12.59
CA PHE A 351 11.06 -16.55 12.07
C PHE A 351 11.10 -16.45 10.54
N SER A 352 10.19 -17.14 9.86
CA SER A 352 10.09 -17.08 8.40
C SER A 352 9.69 -15.69 7.90
N ALA A 353 8.79 -15.00 8.62
CA ALA A 353 8.37 -13.65 8.27
C ALA A 353 9.55 -12.67 8.37
N VAL A 354 10.35 -12.74 9.44
CA VAL A 354 11.59 -11.94 9.59
C VAL A 354 12.52 -12.12 8.38
N VAL A 355 12.74 -13.37 7.94
CA VAL A 355 13.56 -13.67 6.75
C VAL A 355 12.89 -13.17 5.46
N ALA A 356 11.58 -13.35 5.32
CA ALA A 356 10.82 -12.94 4.15
C ALA A 356 10.80 -11.42 3.97
N MET A 357 10.57 -10.66 5.06
CA MET A 357 10.61 -9.19 5.07
C MET A 357 11.98 -8.66 4.71
N ALA A 358 13.04 -9.20 5.32
CA ALA A 358 14.41 -8.81 4.98
C ALA A 358 14.72 -9.04 3.49
N SER A 359 14.23 -10.15 2.92
CA SER A 359 14.38 -10.42 1.49
C SER A 359 13.69 -9.37 0.60
N VAL A 360 12.47 -8.93 0.95
CA VAL A 360 11.76 -7.91 0.16
C VAL A 360 12.40 -6.54 0.34
N PHE A 361 12.81 -6.22 1.56
CA PHE A 361 13.52 -4.98 1.89
C PHE A 361 14.79 -4.83 1.06
N ILE A 362 15.57 -5.91 0.88
CA ILE A 362 16.72 -5.88 -0.02
C ILE A 362 16.32 -5.52 -1.45
N VAL A 363 15.22 -6.09 -1.98
CA VAL A 363 14.77 -5.81 -3.36
C VAL A 363 14.39 -4.33 -3.53
N PHE A 364 13.62 -3.78 -2.60
CA PHE A 364 13.20 -2.37 -2.65
C PHE A 364 14.41 -1.43 -2.47
N GLN A 365 15.30 -1.71 -1.52
CA GLN A 365 16.51 -0.92 -1.27
C GLN A 365 17.53 -1.01 -2.43
N ILE A 366 17.51 -2.06 -3.25
CA ILE A 366 18.28 -2.11 -4.51
C ILE A 366 17.64 -1.23 -5.59
N GLY A 367 16.31 -1.26 -5.71
CA GLY A 367 15.56 -0.52 -6.72
C GLY A 367 15.64 0.99 -6.53
N GLN A 368 15.48 1.46 -5.29
CA GLN A 368 15.35 2.88 -4.98
C GLN A 368 16.56 3.71 -5.45
N PRO A 369 17.83 3.41 -5.09
CA PRO A 369 18.99 4.22 -5.51
C PRO A 369 19.19 4.25 -7.04
N ARG A 370 18.69 3.24 -7.77
CA ARG A 370 18.78 3.18 -9.23
C ARG A 370 17.88 4.22 -9.88
N ILE A 371 16.70 4.48 -9.32
CA ILE A 371 15.80 5.54 -9.82
C ILE A 371 16.48 6.91 -9.66
N TRP A 372 17.01 7.20 -8.47
CA TRP A 372 17.80 8.42 -8.21
C TRP A 372 18.97 8.57 -9.18
N MET A 373 19.72 7.49 -9.41
CA MET A 373 20.83 7.47 -10.35
C MET A 373 20.39 7.76 -11.78
N THR A 374 19.31 7.15 -12.26
CA THR A 374 18.80 7.37 -13.63
C THR A 374 18.30 8.80 -13.82
N MET A 375 17.54 9.34 -12.87
CA MET A 375 17.09 10.74 -12.91
C MET A 375 18.26 11.74 -12.86
N SER A 376 19.30 11.43 -12.09
CA SER A 376 20.57 12.20 -12.07
C SER A 376 21.33 12.11 -13.38
N ARG A 377 21.38 10.93 -14.01
CA ARG A 377 22.00 10.75 -15.33
C ARG A 377 21.29 11.54 -16.42
N ASP A 378 20.00 11.79 -16.29
CA ASP A 378 19.22 12.61 -17.22
C ASP A 378 19.37 14.12 -16.97
N GLY A 379 20.08 14.50 -15.89
CA GLY A 379 20.32 15.89 -15.51
C GLY A 379 19.20 16.50 -14.66
N LEU A 380 18.19 15.71 -14.28
CA LEU A 380 17.07 16.19 -13.47
C LEU A 380 17.42 16.31 -11.98
N LEU A 381 18.45 15.59 -11.53
CA LEU A 381 18.96 15.64 -10.16
C LEU A 381 20.48 15.92 -10.14
N PRO A 382 21.04 16.39 -9.02
CA PRO A 382 22.47 16.62 -8.88
C PRO A 382 23.33 15.42 -9.27
N LYS A 383 24.47 15.65 -9.93
CA LYS A 383 25.38 14.58 -10.41
C LYS A 383 25.89 13.65 -9.31
N LYS A 384 25.86 14.06 -8.04
CA LYS A 384 26.26 13.22 -6.90
C LYS A 384 25.46 11.91 -6.85
N PHE A 385 24.16 11.94 -7.16
CA PHE A 385 23.30 10.76 -7.17
C PHE A 385 23.66 9.71 -8.22
N SER A 386 24.40 10.07 -9.27
CA SER A 386 24.89 9.13 -10.29
C SER A 386 26.33 8.67 -10.09
N THR A 387 26.96 9.03 -8.98
CA THR A 387 28.33 8.62 -8.65
C THR A 387 28.37 7.15 -8.27
N ILE A 388 29.22 6.37 -8.96
CA ILE A 388 29.38 4.94 -8.73
C ILE A 388 30.62 4.68 -7.89
N HIS A 389 30.51 3.82 -6.88
CA HIS A 389 31.64 3.43 -6.04
C HIS A 389 32.69 2.65 -6.86
N PRO A 390 34.00 3.00 -6.78
CA PRO A 390 35.03 2.40 -7.62
C PRO A 390 35.19 0.89 -7.40
N LYS A 391 35.12 0.42 -6.13
CA LYS A 391 35.21 -1.00 -5.74
C LYS A 391 33.89 -1.77 -5.89
N PHE A 392 32.82 -1.32 -5.21
CA PHE A 392 31.54 -2.03 -5.13
C PHE A 392 30.62 -1.88 -6.35
N LYS A 393 30.89 -0.91 -7.24
CA LYS A 393 30.08 -0.63 -8.44
C LYS A 393 28.60 -0.31 -8.14
N THR A 394 28.31 0.17 -6.94
CA THR A 394 26.99 0.62 -6.47
C THR A 394 26.87 2.15 -6.49
N PRO A 395 25.66 2.71 -6.61
CA PRO A 395 25.44 4.16 -6.50
C PRO A 395 25.56 4.61 -5.03
N SER A 396 26.79 4.82 -4.57
CA SER A 396 27.14 4.96 -3.14
C SER A 396 26.40 6.11 -2.45
N PHE A 397 26.43 7.30 -3.04
CA PHE A 397 25.78 8.48 -2.45
C PHE A 397 24.26 8.30 -2.39
N ALA A 398 23.66 7.82 -3.46
CA ALA A 398 22.22 7.56 -3.51
C ALA A 398 21.80 6.52 -2.47
N THR A 399 22.59 5.46 -2.28
CA THR A 399 22.29 4.38 -1.33
C THR A 399 22.31 4.86 0.12
N ILE A 400 23.31 5.67 0.50
CA ILE A 400 23.37 6.24 1.85
C ILE A 400 22.22 7.22 2.05
N PHE A 401 21.98 8.09 1.07
CA PHE A 401 20.91 9.07 1.12
C PHE A 401 19.53 8.42 1.28
N THR A 402 19.24 7.37 0.50
CA THR A 402 17.98 6.63 0.62
C THR A 402 17.85 5.94 1.98
N GLY A 403 18.94 5.40 2.53
CA GLY A 403 18.96 4.86 3.88
C GLY A 403 18.51 5.86 4.94
N PHE A 404 18.92 7.13 4.84
CA PHE A 404 18.45 8.19 5.74
C PHE A 404 17.02 8.66 5.44
N VAL A 405 16.62 8.70 4.17
CA VAL A 405 15.24 9.04 3.76
C VAL A 405 14.23 8.00 4.26
N VAL A 406 14.67 6.76 4.48
CA VAL A 406 13.87 5.69 5.11
C VAL A 406 14.01 5.72 6.64
N GLY A 407 15.25 5.78 7.14
CA GLY A 407 15.56 5.67 8.57
C GLY A 407 15.02 6.81 9.43
N ILE A 408 15.03 8.05 8.95
CA ILE A 408 14.56 9.19 9.75
C ILE A 408 13.03 9.16 9.91
N PRO A 409 12.22 8.98 8.85
CA PRO A 409 10.77 8.93 9.01
C PRO A 409 10.25 7.75 9.84
N ILE A 410 10.92 6.58 9.84
CA ILE A 410 10.55 5.41 10.69
C ILE A 410 10.31 5.82 12.15
N LEU A 411 11.05 6.82 12.65
CA LEU A 411 10.95 7.29 14.03
C LEU A 411 9.62 7.99 14.36
N PHE A 412 8.91 8.46 13.34
CA PHE A 412 7.80 9.41 13.47
C PHE A 412 6.63 9.08 12.53
N THR A 413 6.53 7.85 12.02
CA THR A 413 5.46 7.47 11.10
C THR A 413 4.86 6.15 11.50
N ASP A 414 3.54 6.15 11.67
CA ASP A 414 2.73 4.96 11.88
C ASP A 414 2.62 4.12 10.59
N LEU A 415 2.44 2.81 10.76
CA LEU A 415 2.34 1.83 9.67
C LEU A 415 1.20 2.16 8.69
N GLU A 416 0.07 2.65 9.19
CA GLU A 416 -1.11 2.92 8.40
C GLU A 416 -0.87 4.04 7.39
N LEU A 417 -0.38 5.17 7.87
CA LEU A 417 -0.05 6.34 7.07
C LEU A 417 0.92 6.00 5.95
N VAL A 418 1.93 5.16 6.23
CA VAL A 418 2.93 4.77 5.24
C VAL A 418 2.37 3.78 4.22
N VAL A 419 1.56 2.79 4.63
CA VAL A 419 0.91 1.88 3.67
C VAL A 419 0.00 2.64 2.70
N ASP A 420 -0.76 3.60 3.22
CA ASP A 420 -1.66 4.43 2.44
C ASP A 420 -0.92 5.35 1.47
N ALA A 421 0.14 6.02 1.95
CA ALA A 421 0.97 6.92 1.14
C ALA A 421 1.77 6.15 0.05
N CYS A 422 2.21 4.93 0.33
CA CYS A 422 2.83 4.06 -0.67
C CYS A 422 1.82 3.66 -1.76
N SER A 423 0.62 3.27 -1.34
CA SER A 423 -0.45 2.82 -2.24
C SER A 423 -0.91 3.92 -3.19
N ILE A 424 -1.16 5.14 -2.69
CA ILE A 424 -1.61 6.26 -3.54
C ILE A 424 -0.58 6.63 -4.61
N GLY A 425 0.72 6.64 -4.26
CA GLY A 425 1.80 6.95 -5.19
C GLY A 425 1.92 5.93 -6.32
N THR A 426 1.81 4.66 -5.97
CA THR A 426 1.90 3.54 -6.92
C THR A 426 0.66 3.44 -7.81
N LEU A 427 -0.54 3.60 -7.25
CA LEU A 427 -1.79 3.70 -8.01
C LEU A 427 -1.73 4.83 -9.04
N PHE A 428 -1.20 5.99 -8.65
CA PHE A 428 -1.00 7.11 -9.56
C PHE A 428 0.01 6.77 -10.69
N ALA A 429 1.13 6.12 -10.36
CA ALA A 429 2.09 5.66 -11.37
C ALA A 429 1.43 4.68 -12.35
N PHE A 430 0.61 3.76 -11.86
CA PHE A 430 -0.11 2.76 -12.66
C PHE A 430 -1.13 3.39 -13.60
N VAL A 431 -1.90 4.37 -13.11
CA VAL A 431 -2.80 5.20 -13.92
C VAL A 431 -2.03 5.82 -15.08
N LEU A 432 -0.86 6.42 -14.82
CA LEU A 432 -0.08 7.07 -15.87
C LEU A 432 0.55 6.11 -16.88
N VAL A 433 0.99 4.93 -16.45
CA VAL A 433 1.48 3.88 -17.37
C VAL A 433 0.35 3.37 -18.27
N CYS A 434 -0.85 3.16 -17.74
CA CYS A 434 -2.03 2.81 -18.52
C CYS A 434 -2.38 3.92 -19.53
N VAL A 435 -2.40 5.19 -19.10
CA VAL A 435 -2.62 6.35 -19.99
C VAL A 435 -1.55 6.42 -21.09
N ALA A 436 -0.31 6.03 -20.79
CA ALA A 436 0.78 6.01 -21.76
C ALA A 436 0.52 5.02 -22.90
N VAL A 437 0.03 3.82 -22.60
CA VAL A 437 -0.40 2.84 -23.63
C VAL A 437 -1.62 3.35 -24.40
N LEU A 438 -2.62 3.91 -23.72
CA LEU A 438 -3.80 4.50 -24.37
C LEU A 438 -3.44 5.65 -25.31
N ARG A 439 -2.39 6.41 -24.99
CA ARG A 439 -1.86 7.45 -25.87
C ARG A 439 -1.20 6.85 -27.10
N MET A 440 -0.43 5.77 -26.94
CA MET A 440 0.17 5.05 -28.06
C MET A 440 -0.90 4.39 -28.96
N ASP A 441 -2.01 3.91 -28.41
CA ASP A 441 -3.16 3.35 -29.17
C ASP A 441 -3.81 4.37 -30.10
N ALA A 442 -3.78 5.63 -29.72
CA ALA A 442 -4.33 6.72 -30.52
C ALA A 442 -3.34 7.24 -31.60
N ASP A 443 -2.07 6.86 -31.56
CA ASP A 443 -1.04 7.30 -32.51
C ASP A 443 -0.68 6.15 -33.48
N PRO A 444 -1.10 6.23 -34.77
CA PRO A 444 -0.81 5.20 -35.78
C PRO A 444 0.69 5.00 -36.04
N ASN A 445 1.52 6.00 -35.76
CA ASN A 445 2.96 5.98 -36.01
C ASN A 445 3.77 5.57 -34.78
N ALA A 446 3.11 5.29 -33.64
CA ALA A 446 3.80 4.87 -32.44
C ALA A 446 4.51 3.53 -32.64
N LYS A 447 5.81 3.48 -32.33
CA LYS A 447 6.57 2.22 -32.30
C LYS A 447 6.01 1.29 -31.23
N ARG A 448 5.84 0.02 -31.58
CA ARG A 448 5.29 -1.01 -30.70
C ARG A 448 6.32 -2.08 -30.40
N GLY A 449 6.25 -2.62 -29.19
CA GLY A 449 6.99 -3.80 -28.81
C GLY A 449 6.45 -5.05 -29.51
N ASN A 450 7.16 -6.16 -29.33
CA ASN A 450 6.72 -7.46 -29.87
C ASN A 450 5.56 -8.04 -29.05
N PHE A 451 5.49 -7.74 -27.75
CA PHE A 451 4.30 -8.00 -26.96
C PHE A 451 3.33 -6.83 -27.14
N LYS A 452 2.07 -7.13 -27.45
CA LYS A 452 1.00 -6.15 -27.58
C LYS A 452 -0.09 -6.52 -26.61
N THR A 453 -0.58 -5.52 -25.88
CA THR A 453 -1.79 -5.71 -25.08
C THR A 453 -2.92 -6.16 -26.01
N PRO A 454 -3.68 -7.23 -25.67
CA PRO A 454 -4.82 -7.63 -26.46
C PRO A 454 -5.76 -6.45 -26.71
N PHE A 455 -5.98 -6.12 -27.97
CA PHE A 455 -6.76 -4.95 -28.34
C PHE A 455 -8.24 -5.33 -28.47
N ILE A 456 -9.05 -4.85 -27.53
CA ILE A 456 -10.50 -4.93 -27.63
C ILE A 456 -11.03 -3.50 -27.58
N ASN A 457 -11.85 -3.13 -28.57
CA ASN A 457 -12.30 -1.75 -28.72
C ASN A 457 -13.26 -1.38 -27.59
N ALA A 458 -12.84 -0.42 -26.76
CA ALA A 458 -13.61 0.03 -25.60
C ALA A 458 -14.98 0.64 -25.96
N LYS A 459 -15.17 1.12 -27.20
CA LYS A 459 -16.44 1.70 -27.69
C LYS A 459 -17.65 0.78 -27.51
N TYR A 460 -17.46 -0.54 -27.62
CA TYR A 460 -18.57 -1.50 -27.51
C TYR A 460 -18.81 -1.97 -26.07
N ILE A 461 -17.77 -2.00 -25.25
CA ILE A 461 -17.83 -2.56 -23.89
C ILE A 461 -18.16 -1.48 -22.86
N MET A 462 -17.54 -0.30 -22.95
CA MET A 462 -17.70 0.77 -21.95
C MET A 462 -19.14 1.25 -21.77
N PRO A 463 -19.97 1.39 -22.82
CA PRO A 463 -21.36 1.78 -22.63
C PRO A 463 -22.17 0.72 -21.87
N ILE A 464 -21.91 -0.56 -22.13
CA ILE A 464 -22.57 -1.67 -21.44
C ILE A 464 -22.17 -1.69 -19.97
N VAL A 465 -20.87 -1.59 -19.69
CA VAL A 465 -20.35 -1.52 -18.31
C VAL A 465 -20.92 -0.31 -17.58
N THR A 466 -20.98 0.85 -18.23
CA THR A 466 -21.56 2.07 -17.64
C THR A 466 -23.05 1.90 -17.37
N ALA A 467 -23.81 1.27 -18.28
CA ALA A 467 -25.22 0.99 -18.07
C ALA A 467 -25.46 0.05 -16.88
N VAL A 468 -24.62 -0.98 -16.72
CA VAL A 468 -24.67 -1.90 -15.57
C VAL A 468 -24.35 -1.15 -14.28
N ILE A 469 -23.30 -0.31 -14.25
CA ILE A 469 -22.96 0.48 -13.07
C ILE A 469 -24.11 1.43 -12.70
N VAL A 470 -24.66 2.17 -13.67
CA VAL A 470 -25.79 3.07 -13.44
C VAL A 470 -27.02 2.31 -12.95
N PHE A 471 -27.29 1.12 -13.50
CA PHE A 471 -28.38 0.26 -13.05
C PHE A 471 -28.18 -0.19 -11.60
N LEU A 472 -26.98 -0.63 -11.23
CA LEU A 472 -26.65 -1.01 -9.84
C LEU A 472 -26.75 0.19 -8.88
N CYS A 473 -26.25 1.36 -9.27
CA CYS A 473 -26.40 2.59 -8.50
C CYS A 473 -27.87 3.01 -8.34
N ALA A 474 -28.72 2.77 -9.35
CA ALA A 474 -30.13 3.12 -9.30
C ALA A 474 -31.01 2.11 -8.54
N THR A 475 -30.55 0.87 -8.38
CA THR A 475 -31.32 -0.23 -7.78
C THR A 475 -30.74 -0.66 -6.44
N THR A 476 -29.55 -1.26 -6.44
CA THR A 476 -28.90 -1.83 -5.25
C THR A 476 -28.35 -0.76 -4.31
N PHE A 477 -27.75 0.30 -4.84
CA PHE A 477 -27.08 1.36 -4.05
C PHE A 477 -27.80 2.71 -4.17
N LYS A 478 -29.13 2.68 -4.27
CA LYS A 478 -29.94 3.88 -4.55
C LYS A 478 -29.77 4.96 -3.50
N ASP A 479 -29.86 4.59 -2.22
CA ASP A 479 -29.79 5.55 -1.11
C ASP A 479 -28.39 6.15 -1.00
N ASP A 480 -27.33 5.32 -1.04
CA ASP A 480 -25.94 5.78 -1.05
C ASP A 480 -25.64 6.72 -2.23
N SER A 481 -26.16 6.39 -3.42
CA SER A 481 -25.97 7.21 -4.62
C SER A 481 -26.68 8.56 -4.51
N ILE A 482 -27.93 8.58 -4.03
CA ILE A 482 -28.67 9.82 -3.82
C ILE A 482 -27.98 10.67 -2.74
N ASP A 483 -27.53 10.06 -1.64
CA ASP A 483 -26.87 10.73 -0.53
C ASP A 483 -25.52 11.31 -0.93
N PHE A 484 -24.81 10.65 -1.84
CA PHE A 484 -23.59 11.18 -2.46
C PHE A 484 -23.86 12.51 -3.16
N PHE A 485 -24.84 12.57 -4.08
CA PHE A 485 -25.13 13.77 -4.87
C PHE A 485 -25.91 14.86 -4.14
N THR A 486 -26.76 14.50 -3.17
CA THR A 486 -27.59 15.47 -2.42
C THR A 486 -26.88 16.10 -1.23
N ASN A 487 -25.68 15.61 -0.88
CA ASN A 487 -24.90 16.05 0.26
C ASN A 487 -25.68 16.10 1.58
N LYS A 488 -26.51 15.07 1.81
CA LYS A 488 -27.25 14.94 3.06
C LYS A 488 -26.30 14.89 4.26
N PRO A 489 -26.70 15.47 5.40
CA PRO A 489 -25.99 15.31 6.67
C PRO A 489 -25.76 13.84 7.00
N GLN A 490 -24.53 13.50 7.37
CA GLN A 490 -24.15 12.15 7.76
C GLN A 490 -23.95 12.07 9.27
N PRO A 491 -24.21 10.92 9.91
CA PRO A 491 -23.86 10.69 11.31
C PRO A 491 -22.37 10.97 11.53
N MET A 492 -22.04 11.67 12.62
CA MET A 492 -20.66 11.92 13.02
C MET A 492 -19.93 10.58 13.21
N PRO A 493 -18.71 10.38 12.68
CA PRO A 493 -17.93 9.17 12.96
C PRO A 493 -17.76 8.96 14.47
N VAL A 494 -17.80 7.71 14.93
CA VAL A 494 -17.83 7.36 16.36
C VAL A 494 -16.69 8.02 17.15
N GLU A 495 -15.46 7.90 16.66
CA GLU A 495 -14.27 8.50 17.28
C GLU A 495 -14.38 10.02 17.40
N HIS A 496 -14.79 10.68 16.32
CA HIS A 496 -14.96 12.14 16.28
C HIS A 496 -16.12 12.58 17.19
N PHE A 497 -17.18 11.79 17.26
CA PHE A 497 -18.30 12.03 18.15
C PHE A 497 -17.85 11.94 19.60
N VAL A 498 -17.30 10.79 20.02
CA VAL A 498 -16.87 10.53 21.41
C VAL A 498 -15.82 11.53 21.87
N SER A 499 -14.83 11.85 21.03
CA SER A 499 -13.79 12.84 21.35
C SER A 499 -14.32 14.28 21.45
N SER A 500 -15.45 14.60 20.81
CA SER A 500 -16.10 15.92 20.89
C SER A 500 -16.97 16.12 22.15
N LEU A 501 -17.24 15.05 22.89
CA LEU A 501 -18.11 15.11 24.08
C LEU A 501 -17.36 15.70 25.27
N THR A 502 -18.02 16.63 25.97
CA THR A 502 -17.55 17.09 27.28
C THR A 502 -17.71 15.98 28.33
N PRO A 503 -16.99 16.02 29.47
CA PRO A 503 -17.12 15.01 30.52
C PRO A 503 -18.55 14.78 31.00
N LYS A 504 -19.38 15.84 31.00
CA LYS A 504 -20.80 15.75 31.34
C LYS A 504 -21.61 15.04 30.25
N GLU A 505 -21.49 15.48 28.99
CA GLU A 505 -22.20 14.87 27.85
C GLU A 505 -21.83 13.38 27.68
N LEU A 506 -20.57 13.03 27.94
CA LEU A 506 -20.10 11.65 27.93
C LEU A 506 -20.82 10.82 28.99
N LYS A 507 -20.85 11.29 30.26
CA LYS A 507 -21.53 10.61 31.37
C LYS A 507 -23.04 10.46 31.11
N ASP A 508 -23.68 11.52 30.60
CA ASP A 508 -25.10 11.51 30.26
C ASP A 508 -25.37 10.49 29.13
N SER A 509 -24.46 10.42 28.14
CA SER A 509 -24.55 9.44 27.04
C SER A 509 -24.41 7.98 27.50
N TYR A 510 -23.47 7.69 28.42
CA TYR A 510 -23.36 6.36 29.06
C TYR A 510 -24.66 5.99 29.77
N THR A 511 -25.22 6.93 30.56
CA THR A 511 -26.45 6.70 31.31
C THR A 511 -27.62 6.37 30.37
N THR A 512 -27.80 7.15 29.29
CA THR A 512 -28.84 6.91 28.29
C THR A 512 -28.68 5.57 27.57
N ILE A 513 -27.45 5.17 27.22
CA ILE A 513 -27.23 3.89 26.54
C ILE A 513 -27.47 2.71 27.49
N ASN A 514 -27.05 2.81 28.76
CA ASN A 514 -27.33 1.78 29.75
C ASN A 514 -28.84 1.58 29.95
N GLU A 515 -29.62 2.66 29.92
CA GLU A 515 -31.09 2.61 29.96
C GLU A 515 -31.68 1.97 28.68
N LEU A 516 -31.14 2.30 27.51
CA LEU A 516 -31.61 1.76 26.22
C LEU A 516 -31.29 0.27 26.04
N THR A 517 -30.14 -0.18 26.55
CA THR A 517 -29.63 -1.55 26.37
C THR A 517 -29.96 -2.48 27.53
N GLY A 518 -30.34 -1.93 28.69
CA GLY A 518 -30.54 -2.68 29.93
C GLY A 518 -29.25 -3.30 30.49
N SER A 519 -28.09 -2.90 29.97
CA SER A 519 -26.77 -3.45 30.28
C SER A 519 -25.79 -2.31 30.53
N GLU A 520 -24.87 -2.46 31.48
CA GLU A 520 -23.85 -1.45 31.70
C GLU A 520 -22.76 -1.58 30.62
N ILE A 521 -22.66 -0.60 29.72
CA ILE A 521 -21.65 -0.59 28.67
C ILE A 521 -20.31 -0.07 29.21
N GLU A 522 -19.25 -0.81 28.95
CA GLU A 522 -17.93 -0.48 29.46
C GLU A 522 -17.28 0.65 28.63
N PHE A 523 -17.32 0.58 27.29
CA PHE A 523 -16.75 1.57 26.38
C PHE A 523 -17.81 2.09 25.40
N LEU A 524 -18.06 3.40 25.45
CA LEU A 524 -19.09 4.07 24.62
C LEU A 524 -18.78 3.97 23.12
N ASP A 525 -17.54 4.25 22.75
CA ASP A 525 -17.05 4.18 21.37
C ASP A 525 -17.11 2.75 20.83
N ASP A 526 -16.70 1.75 21.60
CA ASP A 526 -16.75 0.34 21.19
C ASP A 526 -18.20 -0.11 20.94
N TYR A 527 -19.10 0.21 21.88
CA TYR A 527 -20.52 -0.08 21.70
C TYR A 527 -21.08 0.59 20.44
N LEU A 528 -20.79 1.89 20.25
CA LEU A 528 -21.28 2.63 19.09
C LEU A 528 -20.69 2.12 17.77
N ALA A 529 -19.44 1.66 17.76
CA ALA A 529 -18.76 1.11 16.58
C ALA A 529 -19.31 -0.26 16.15
N GLN A 530 -19.87 -1.04 17.09
CA GLN A 530 -20.49 -2.33 16.80
C GLN A 530 -21.92 -2.22 16.25
N LEU A 531 -22.52 -1.03 16.30
CA LEU A 531 -23.87 -0.81 15.77
C LEU A 531 -23.86 -0.77 14.24
N SER A 532 -24.91 -1.33 13.63
CA SER A 532 -25.12 -1.12 12.19
C SER A 532 -25.30 0.37 11.88
N PRO A 533 -25.00 0.86 10.67
CA PRO A 533 -25.14 2.28 10.33
C PRO A 533 -26.53 2.87 10.66
N GLU A 534 -27.58 2.07 10.52
CA GLU A 534 -28.96 2.46 10.87
C GLU A 534 -29.17 2.52 12.39
N GLN A 535 -28.66 1.53 13.12
CA GLN A 535 -28.72 1.49 14.58
C GLN A 535 -27.90 2.62 15.19
N TYR A 536 -26.72 2.92 14.64
CA TYR A 536 -25.86 4.01 15.07
C TYR A 536 -26.57 5.36 14.89
N LYS A 537 -27.12 5.62 13.70
CA LYS A 537 -27.91 6.83 13.44
C LYS A 537 -29.12 6.96 14.37
N SER A 538 -29.83 5.86 14.61
CA SER A 538 -30.95 5.84 15.56
C SER A 538 -30.51 6.13 17.00
N THR A 539 -29.39 5.55 17.44
CA THR A 539 -28.85 5.71 18.78
C THR A 539 -28.34 7.14 18.99
N LEU A 540 -27.57 7.69 18.05
CA LEU A 540 -27.15 9.09 18.04
C LEU A 540 -28.32 10.05 18.23
N SER A 541 -29.44 9.82 17.54
CA SER A 541 -30.62 10.69 17.66
C SER A 541 -31.19 10.74 19.09
N LYS A 542 -31.06 9.65 19.85
CA LYS A 542 -31.55 9.52 21.22
C LYS A 542 -30.59 10.06 22.28
N LEU A 543 -29.31 10.27 21.94
CA LEU A 543 -28.31 10.75 22.90
C LEU A 543 -28.58 12.22 23.31
N PRO A 544 -28.33 12.60 24.58
CA PRO A 544 -28.58 13.93 25.11
C PRO A 544 -27.47 14.93 24.73
N VAL A 545 -27.11 14.98 23.45
CA VAL A 545 -26.05 15.83 22.89
C VAL A 545 -26.65 16.76 21.84
N TYR A 546 -26.07 17.94 21.63
CA TYR A 546 -26.52 18.87 20.60
C TYR A 546 -26.37 18.28 19.18
N GLU A 547 -27.31 18.61 18.29
CA GLU A 547 -27.40 18.08 16.91
C GLU A 547 -26.25 18.47 15.98
N ASP A 548 -25.51 19.53 16.31
CA ASP A 548 -24.30 19.93 15.60
C ASP A 548 -23.11 18.99 15.85
N LYS A 549 -23.06 18.34 17.03
CA LYS A 549 -22.06 17.31 17.34
C LYS A 549 -22.44 15.92 16.82
N LYS A 550 -23.72 15.67 16.56
CA LYS A 550 -24.22 14.37 16.10
C LYS A 550 -24.07 14.14 14.60
N MET A 551 -24.04 15.21 13.81
CA MET A 551 -24.14 15.14 12.36
C MET A 551 -23.10 16.03 11.69
N GLU A 552 -22.32 15.48 10.77
CA GLU A 552 -21.50 16.29 9.87
C GLU A 552 -22.38 16.94 8.80
N LYS A 553 -22.12 18.21 8.47
CA LYS A 553 -22.94 19.00 7.53
C LYS A 553 -22.08 19.81 6.56
N GLY A 554 -22.63 20.09 5.38
CA GLY A 554 -22.06 21.05 4.44
C GLY A 554 -20.68 20.64 3.91
N TRP A 555 -19.66 21.45 4.22
CA TRP A 555 -18.30 21.25 3.72
C TRP A 555 -17.62 20.02 4.31
N ASP A 556 -17.89 19.68 5.57
CA ASP A 556 -17.26 18.53 6.22
C ASP A 556 -17.68 17.21 5.58
N VAL A 557 -18.92 17.09 5.12
CA VAL A 557 -19.36 15.94 4.32
C VAL A 557 -18.84 16.02 2.88
N PHE A 558 -18.86 17.22 2.28
CA PHE A 558 -18.52 17.39 0.86
C PHE A 558 -17.05 17.11 0.57
N LYS A 559 -16.13 17.54 1.45
CA LYS A 559 -14.68 17.37 1.23
C LYS A 559 -14.34 15.90 0.98
N HIS A 560 -14.93 14.96 1.72
CA HIS A 560 -14.65 13.52 1.59
C HIS A 560 -15.09 12.94 0.24
N LYS A 561 -15.97 13.64 -0.50
CA LYS A 561 -16.46 13.23 -1.83
C LYS A 561 -15.57 13.70 -2.98
N ILE A 562 -14.64 14.64 -2.74
CA ILE A 562 -13.81 15.26 -3.78
C ILE A 562 -13.04 14.21 -4.63
N PRO A 563 -12.35 13.22 -4.04
CA PRO A 563 -11.64 12.20 -4.84
C PRO A 563 -12.58 11.41 -5.75
N MET A 564 -13.76 11.04 -5.25
CA MET A 564 -14.75 10.28 -6.03
C MET A 564 -15.39 11.14 -7.13
N ILE A 565 -15.65 12.43 -6.89
CA ILE A 565 -16.11 13.36 -7.93
C ILE A 565 -15.06 13.48 -9.05
N LEU A 566 -13.78 13.60 -8.69
CA LEU A 566 -12.68 13.61 -9.65
C LEU A 566 -12.64 12.32 -10.48
N PHE A 567 -12.82 11.17 -9.84
CA PHE A 567 -12.96 9.88 -10.52
C PHE A 567 -14.13 9.87 -11.50
N LEU A 568 -15.32 10.29 -11.09
CA LEU A 568 -16.51 10.32 -11.96
C LEU A 568 -16.31 11.23 -13.18
N MET A 569 -15.67 12.40 -13.00
CA MET A 569 -15.35 13.29 -14.12
C MET A 569 -14.40 12.63 -15.13
N ILE A 570 -13.34 11.98 -14.65
CA ILE A 570 -12.39 11.26 -15.51
C ILE A 570 -13.05 10.05 -16.18
N TYR A 571 -13.91 9.32 -15.45
CA TYR A 571 -14.67 8.19 -15.97
C TYR A 571 -15.53 8.63 -17.15
N VAL A 572 -16.37 9.66 -16.98
CA VAL A 572 -17.24 10.19 -18.03
C VAL A 572 -16.41 10.69 -19.22
N PHE A 573 -15.34 11.45 -18.96
CA PHE A 573 -14.45 11.92 -20.02
C PHE A 573 -13.88 10.77 -20.85
N MET A 574 -13.40 9.71 -20.19
CA MET A 574 -12.82 8.55 -20.87
C MET A 574 -13.87 7.74 -21.63
N VAL A 575 -15.07 7.55 -21.08
CA VAL A 575 -16.20 6.91 -21.78
C VAL A 575 -16.53 7.67 -23.06
N VAL A 576 -16.69 9.00 -23.00
CA VAL A 576 -16.96 9.84 -24.17
C VAL A 576 -15.81 9.74 -25.18
N ARG A 577 -14.56 9.81 -24.71
CA ARG A 577 -13.37 9.67 -25.57
C ARG A 577 -13.34 8.35 -26.34
N THR A 578 -13.87 7.25 -25.80
CA THR A 578 -13.87 5.95 -26.49
C THR A 578 -14.67 5.96 -27.81
N PHE A 579 -15.64 6.87 -27.96
CA PHE A 579 -16.42 7.00 -29.19
C PHE A 579 -15.66 7.72 -30.30
N PHE A 580 -14.74 8.63 -29.93
CA PHE A 580 -14.01 9.47 -30.87
C PHE A 580 -12.59 8.97 -31.17
N LYS A 581 -11.97 8.20 -30.27
CA LYS A 581 -10.59 7.72 -30.40
C LYS A 581 -10.50 6.22 -30.18
N ARG A 582 -9.65 5.57 -30.98
CA ARG A 582 -9.29 4.16 -30.82
C ARG A 582 -8.64 3.96 -29.44
N THR A 583 -9.30 3.19 -28.58
CA THR A 583 -8.94 3.02 -27.17
C THR A 583 -9.08 1.53 -26.84
N SER A 584 -8.01 0.90 -26.33
CA SER A 584 -8.07 -0.48 -25.84
C SER A 584 -8.75 -0.54 -24.47
N ILE A 585 -9.65 -1.51 -24.27
CA ILE A 585 -10.37 -1.68 -22.99
C ILE A 585 -9.44 -2.08 -21.85
N ILE A 586 -8.37 -2.85 -22.11
CA ILE A 586 -7.51 -3.39 -21.06
C ILE A 586 -6.77 -2.27 -20.30
N PRO A 587 -5.96 -1.42 -20.95
CA PRO A 587 -5.33 -0.30 -20.26
C PRO A 587 -6.34 0.74 -19.77
N LEU A 588 -7.51 0.87 -20.42
CA LEU A 588 -8.59 1.72 -19.91
C LEU A 588 -9.16 1.19 -18.58
N ALA A 589 -9.44 -0.10 -18.49
CA ALA A 589 -9.92 -0.74 -17.27
C ALA A 589 -8.88 -0.65 -16.17
N GLY A 590 -7.59 -0.91 -16.47
CA GLY A 590 -6.49 -0.71 -15.52
C GLY A 590 -6.43 0.73 -14.99
N MET A 591 -6.51 1.72 -15.89
CA MET A 591 -6.57 3.14 -15.50
C MET A 591 -7.76 3.43 -14.58
N LEU A 592 -8.97 2.99 -14.94
CA LEU A 592 -10.19 3.29 -14.18
C LEU A 592 -10.22 2.55 -12.84
N CYS A 593 -9.83 1.28 -12.78
CA CYS A 593 -9.77 0.51 -11.53
C CYS A 593 -8.73 1.11 -10.57
N CYS A 594 -7.53 1.44 -11.06
CA CYS A 594 -6.51 2.09 -10.21
C CYS A 594 -6.96 3.47 -9.73
N PHE A 595 -7.59 4.27 -10.59
CA PHE A 595 -8.09 5.58 -10.18
C PHE A 595 -9.28 5.48 -9.21
N TYR A 596 -10.12 4.45 -9.35
CA TYR A 596 -11.19 4.16 -8.40
C TYR A 596 -10.64 3.79 -7.03
N MET A 597 -9.67 2.88 -6.95
CA MET A 597 -8.98 2.54 -5.69
C MET A 597 -8.33 3.78 -5.06
N MET A 598 -7.70 4.62 -5.88
CA MET A 598 -7.11 5.87 -5.44
C MET A 598 -8.16 6.83 -4.84
N ALA A 599 -9.38 6.81 -5.38
CA ALA A 599 -10.50 7.63 -4.89
C ALA A 599 -11.14 7.09 -3.59
N GLN A 600 -10.91 5.82 -3.23
CA GLN A 600 -11.33 5.26 -1.94
C GLN A 600 -10.38 5.64 -0.79
N LEU A 601 -9.20 6.15 -1.09
CA LEU A 601 -8.25 6.59 -0.06
C LEU A 601 -8.71 7.91 0.57
N GLY A 602 -8.48 8.04 1.89
CA GLY A 602 -8.84 9.23 2.65
C GLY A 602 -8.17 10.52 2.14
N LEU A 603 -8.78 11.66 2.46
CA LEU A 603 -8.27 12.98 2.06
C LEU A 603 -6.87 13.28 2.59
N LYS A 604 -6.54 12.80 3.80
CA LYS A 604 -5.20 12.94 4.39
C LYS A 604 -4.14 12.39 3.45
N ASN A 605 -4.39 11.22 2.85
CA ASN A 605 -3.49 10.55 1.92
C ASN A 605 -3.33 11.34 0.61
N TRP A 606 -4.42 11.89 0.09
CA TRP A 606 -4.39 12.79 -1.08
C TRP A 606 -3.58 14.06 -0.81
N MET A 607 -3.74 14.67 0.37
CA MET A 607 -2.97 15.87 0.72
C MET A 607 -1.47 15.56 0.81
N ILE A 608 -1.08 14.46 1.47
CA ILE A 608 0.33 14.03 1.55
C ILE A 608 0.90 13.81 0.15
N PHE A 609 0.17 13.10 -0.70
CA PHE A 609 0.59 12.86 -2.07
C PHE A 609 0.74 14.16 -2.89
N LEU A 610 -0.23 15.07 -2.81
CA LEU A 610 -0.19 16.34 -3.55
C LEU A 610 0.95 17.25 -3.05
N ILE A 611 1.19 17.30 -1.73
CA ILE A 611 2.32 18.03 -1.15
C ILE A 611 3.63 17.44 -1.66
N TRP A 612 3.75 16.11 -1.66
CA TRP A 612 4.93 15.42 -2.19
C TRP A 612 5.20 15.77 -3.65
N ILE A 613 4.16 15.73 -4.50
CA ILE A 613 4.27 16.10 -5.92
C ILE A 613 4.62 17.58 -6.08
N ALA A 614 4.05 18.47 -5.27
CA ALA A 614 4.38 19.91 -5.29
C ALA A 614 5.85 20.18 -4.93
N ILE A 615 6.40 19.48 -3.95
CA ILE A 615 7.84 19.52 -3.62
C ILE A 615 8.67 19.07 -4.84
N GLY A 616 8.29 17.95 -5.45
CA GLY A 616 8.96 17.44 -6.64
C GLY A 616 8.92 18.43 -7.80
N LEU A 617 7.77 19.02 -8.09
CA LEU A 617 7.63 20.04 -9.15
C LEU A 617 8.49 21.28 -8.84
N THR A 618 8.56 21.70 -7.58
CA THR A 618 9.42 22.81 -7.16
C THR A 618 10.89 22.49 -7.45
N ILE A 619 11.36 21.29 -7.11
CA ILE A 619 12.73 20.83 -7.43
C ILE A 619 12.97 20.80 -8.94
N TYR A 620 11.99 20.32 -9.72
CA TYR A 620 12.10 20.29 -11.17
C TYR A 620 12.22 21.69 -11.78
N PHE A 621 11.33 22.62 -11.44
CA PHE A 621 11.35 23.96 -12.03
C PHE A 621 12.56 24.80 -11.56
N THR A 622 13.05 24.56 -10.35
CA THR A 622 14.24 25.27 -9.83
C THR A 622 15.56 24.71 -10.36
N TYR A 623 15.69 23.38 -10.44
CA TYR A 623 16.93 22.68 -10.81
C TYR A 623 16.79 21.89 -12.12
N GLY A 624 15.91 20.89 -12.14
CA GLY A 624 15.85 19.87 -13.21
C GLY A 624 15.62 20.44 -14.61
N TYR A 625 14.69 21.38 -14.77
CA TYR A 625 14.36 22.01 -16.05
C TYR A 625 15.55 22.74 -16.69
N LYS A 626 16.41 23.35 -15.86
CA LYS A 626 17.60 24.10 -16.31
C LYS A 626 18.76 23.17 -16.67
N HIS A 627 18.87 22.02 -16.00
CA HIS A 627 20.01 21.09 -16.08
C HIS A 627 19.72 19.83 -16.92
N SER A 628 18.49 19.66 -17.41
CA SER A 628 18.11 18.57 -18.31
C SER A 628 19.05 18.48 -19.51
N LYS A 629 19.52 17.26 -19.79
CA LYS A 629 20.34 16.97 -20.97
C LYS A 629 19.60 17.16 -22.29
N LEU A 630 18.26 17.09 -22.28
CA LEU A 630 17.45 17.32 -23.46
C LEU A 630 17.24 18.81 -23.74
N ARG A 631 17.72 19.73 -22.87
CA ARG A 631 17.50 21.17 -23.04
C ARG A 631 18.15 21.75 -24.30
N ASN A 632 19.31 21.20 -24.68
CA ASN A 632 20.14 21.70 -25.78
C ASN A 632 20.02 20.82 -27.04
N ILE A 633 19.05 19.90 -27.05
CA ILE A 633 18.71 19.00 -28.17
C ILE A 633 17.34 19.45 -28.68
#